data_AF-A0AAN9V3H5-F1
#
_entry.id   AF-A0AAN9V3H5-F1
#
_cell.length_a   1.000
_cell.length_b   1.000
_cell.length_c   1.000
_cell.angle_alpha   90.00
_cell.angle_beta   90.00
_cell.angle_gamma   90.00
#
_symmetry.space_group_name_H-M   'P 1'
#
loop_
_entity.id
_entity.type
_entity.pdbx_description
1 polymer ?
#
loop_
_entity_poly.entity_id
_entity_poly.type
_entity_poly.pdbx_seq_one_letter_code
_entity_poly.pdbx_strand_id
1 'polypeptide(L)'
;MARSDNNTSGSLNLKLKEDRLTTFSGWPVSFMSENLLAEAGFYYLHTGDLVRCAFCGIQIAYWEFGDKPMEEHRRWSPSCPLLRKSTANNAEDSIVYEECGLNEIRPYSSPENSKPLLKRLRVRGPVHRAYANYDIRMQTFETWPVSLKPRPKELVEAGFFYTGNSDHTVCFTCGCGLRNWKPTNDPWIEHAKWSSQCSFVVINKGKDFIQKTISKEQPLLQPEV
;
A
#
# COMPACT_ATOMS: atom_id res chain seq x y z
N MET A 1 -2.73 -19.39 46.32
CA MET A 1 -1.97 -18.79 45.21
C MET A 1 -2.51 -19.36 43.91
N ALA A 2 -3.35 -18.62 43.20
CA ALA A 2 -3.77 -18.94 41.84
C ALA A 2 -3.42 -17.71 40.99
N ARG A 3 -2.47 -17.87 40.07
CA ARG A 3 -2.14 -16.88 39.05
C ARG A 3 -3.15 -17.05 37.92
N SER A 4 -4.01 -16.07 37.74
CA SER A 4 -4.96 -16.01 36.64
C SER A 4 -4.24 -15.43 35.42
N ASP A 5 -3.75 -16.31 34.55
CA ASP A 5 -3.24 -15.93 33.23
C ASP A 5 -4.41 -15.55 32.33
N ASN A 6 -4.76 -14.27 32.29
CA ASN A 6 -5.72 -13.73 31.32
C ASN A 6 -5.06 -13.61 29.94
N ASN A 7 -5.07 -14.74 29.23
CA ASN A 7 -4.86 -14.81 27.78
C ASN A 7 -5.96 -14.06 27.05
N THR A 8 -5.77 -12.76 26.85
CA THR A 8 -6.58 -11.96 25.93
C THR A 8 -5.80 -11.86 24.63
N SER A 9 -6.12 -12.72 23.66
CA SER A 9 -5.71 -12.52 22.27
C SER A 9 -6.44 -11.28 21.75
N GLY A 10 -5.92 -10.12 22.11
CA GLY A 10 -6.44 -8.82 21.72
C GLY A 10 -6.20 -8.63 20.23
N SER A 11 -7.27 -8.42 19.47
CA SER A 11 -7.16 -7.96 18.09
C SER A 11 -6.38 -6.65 18.07
N LEU A 12 -5.27 -6.59 17.33
CA LEU A 12 -4.44 -5.39 17.19
C LEU A 12 -5.30 -4.20 16.71
N ASN A 13 -5.28 -3.11 17.47
CA ASN A 13 -5.88 -1.85 17.08
C ASN A 13 -4.81 -0.94 16.45
N LEU A 14 -4.64 -1.05 15.14
CA LEU A 14 -3.64 -0.29 14.38
C LEU A 14 -3.83 1.24 14.41
N LYS A 15 -4.91 1.76 15.03
CA LYS A 15 -5.04 3.19 15.34
C LYS A 15 -4.09 3.63 16.47
N LEU A 16 -3.72 2.73 17.38
CA LEU A 16 -2.74 2.97 18.44
C LEU A 16 -1.32 2.86 17.89
N LYS A 17 -0.41 3.71 18.35
CA LYS A 17 0.99 3.72 17.89
C LYS A 17 1.71 2.46 18.33
N GLU A 18 1.43 2.02 19.55
CA GLU A 18 2.01 0.87 20.22
C GLU A 18 1.71 -0.42 19.43
N ASP A 19 0.44 -0.62 19.07
CA ASP A 19 0.01 -1.76 18.26
C ASP A 19 0.66 -1.77 16.88
N ARG A 20 0.83 -0.59 16.25
CA ARG A 20 1.58 -0.51 14.99
C ARG A 20 3.05 -0.89 15.19
N LEU A 21 3.67 -0.45 16.29
CA LEU A 21 5.07 -0.74 16.58
C LEU A 21 5.31 -2.25 16.73
N THR A 22 4.35 -2.99 17.31
CA THR A 22 4.46 -4.46 17.43
C THR A 22 4.57 -5.18 16.08
N THR A 23 4.06 -4.58 15.00
CA THR A 23 4.16 -5.15 13.65
C THR A 23 5.58 -5.12 13.08
N PHE A 24 6.49 -4.31 13.64
CA PHE A 24 7.84 -4.15 13.10
C PHE A 24 8.83 -5.25 13.53
N SER A 25 8.33 -6.35 14.10
CA SER A 25 9.16 -7.54 14.31
C SER A 25 9.77 -8.02 12.98
N GLY A 26 11.10 -8.12 12.94
CA GLY A 26 11.85 -8.51 11.74
C GLY A 26 11.95 -7.43 10.65
N TRP A 27 11.85 -6.15 11.03
CA TRP A 27 12.07 -5.03 10.11
C TRP A 27 13.50 -5.05 9.52
N PRO A 28 13.67 -5.01 8.17
CA PRO A 28 14.99 -5.24 7.56
C PRO A 28 15.85 -3.98 7.38
N VAL A 29 15.30 -2.77 7.60
CA VAL A 29 15.99 -1.50 7.29
C VAL A 29 16.45 -0.79 8.57
N SER A 30 17.73 -0.96 8.91
CA SER A 30 18.29 -0.46 10.18
C SER A 30 18.41 1.06 10.30
N PHE A 31 18.60 1.78 9.20
CA PHE A 31 18.69 3.25 9.22
C PHE A 31 17.33 3.92 9.44
N MET A 32 16.23 3.18 9.30
CA MET A 32 14.89 3.71 9.46
C MET A 32 14.28 3.26 10.77
N SER A 33 13.97 4.21 11.64
CA SER A 33 13.37 3.93 12.94
C SER A 33 11.93 3.46 12.83
N GLU A 34 11.63 2.30 13.43
CA GLU A 34 10.27 1.74 13.46
C GLU A 34 9.34 2.64 14.29
N ASN A 35 9.90 3.34 15.28
CA ASN A 35 9.17 4.34 16.06
C ASN A 35 8.68 5.51 15.20
N LEU A 36 9.52 6.03 14.30
CA LEU A 36 9.13 7.13 13.40
C LEU A 36 8.10 6.68 12.37
N LEU A 37 8.23 5.46 11.85
CA LEU A 37 7.24 4.85 10.96
C LEU A 37 5.89 4.69 11.69
N ALA A 38 5.89 4.08 12.88
CA ALA A 38 4.71 3.92 13.71
C ALA A 38 4.06 5.26 14.05
N GLU A 39 4.85 6.28 14.38
CA GLU A 39 4.37 7.64 14.66
C GLU A 39 3.73 8.32 13.45
N ALA A 40 4.30 8.14 12.26
CA ALA A 40 3.71 8.55 11.00
C ALA A 40 2.47 7.73 10.60
N GLY A 41 1.99 6.81 11.44
CA GLY A 41 0.77 6.05 11.24
C GLY A 41 0.98 4.74 10.50
N PHE A 42 2.23 4.34 10.26
CA PHE A 42 2.57 3.16 9.49
C PHE A 42 2.72 1.91 10.34
N TYR A 43 2.35 0.76 9.78
CA TYR A 43 2.62 -0.57 10.32
C TYR A 43 3.25 -1.43 9.23
N TYR A 44 4.12 -2.35 9.62
CA TYR A 44 4.88 -3.20 8.70
C TYR A 44 4.02 -4.35 8.15
N LEU A 45 4.22 -4.69 6.87
CA LEU A 45 3.51 -5.78 6.19
C LEU A 45 4.35 -7.06 6.03
N HIS A 46 5.54 -7.12 6.63
CA HIS A 46 6.44 -8.29 6.56
C HIS A 46 6.85 -8.69 5.13
N THR A 47 6.92 -7.72 4.21
CA THR A 47 7.37 -7.92 2.83
C THR A 47 8.37 -6.82 2.48
N GLY A 48 9.66 -7.17 2.38
CA GLY A 48 10.73 -6.18 2.19
C GLY A 48 10.66 -5.09 3.26
N ASP A 49 10.62 -3.84 2.88
CA ASP A 49 10.45 -2.68 3.77
C ASP A 49 9.07 -1.99 3.55
N LEU A 50 8.07 -2.76 3.11
CA LEU A 50 6.74 -2.24 2.82
C LEU A 50 5.95 -1.98 4.10
N VAL A 51 5.53 -0.74 4.28
CA VAL A 51 4.63 -0.32 5.36
C VAL A 51 3.29 0.18 4.83
N ARG A 52 2.26 0.18 5.66
CA ARG A 52 0.92 0.70 5.34
C ARG A 52 0.41 1.64 6.41
N CYS A 53 -0.21 2.75 6.02
CA CYS A 53 -0.85 3.66 6.97
C CYS A 53 -2.17 3.07 7.49
N ALA A 54 -2.37 3.07 8.81
CA ALA A 54 -3.60 2.61 9.44
C ALA A 54 -4.81 3.56 9.25
N PHE A 55 -4.59 4.78 8.75
CA PHE A 55 -5.62 5.82 8.65
C PHE A 55 -6.12 6.04 7.23
N CYS A 56 -5.21 6.13 6.26
CA CYS A 56 -5.55 6.32 4.85
C CYS A 56 -5.27 5.10 3.97
N GLY A 57 -4.56 4.09 4.48
CA GLY A 57 -4.24 2.88 3.73
C GLY A 57 -3.10 2.99 2.72
N ILE A 58 -2.45 4.17 2.58
CA ILE A 58 -1.31 4.34 1.67
C ILE A 58 -0.19 3.36 2.05
N GLN A 59 0.45 2.77 1.04
CA GLN A 59 1.58 1.88 1.23
C GLN A 59 2.86 2.51 0.67
N ILE A 60 3.97 2.36 1.41
CA ILE A 60 5.28 2.89 1.03
C ILE A 60 6.33 1.81 1.30
N ALA A 61 7.22 1.58 0.34
CA ALA A 61 8.40 0.70 0.43
C ALA A 61 9.63 1.43 -0.12
N TYR A 62 10.78 0.78 -0.18
CA TYR A 62 12.06 1.26 -0.69
C TYR A 62 12.61 2.50 0.00
N TRP A 63 12.47 2.56 1.32
CA TRP A 63 13.00 3.63 2.17
C TRP A 63 14.49 3.85 1.92
N GLU A 64 14.89 5.11 1.86
CA GLU A 64 16.28 5.52 1.63
C GLU A 64 16.83 6.27 2.84
N PHE A 65 18.16 6.33 2.93
CA PHE A 65 18.82 7.12 3.96
C PHE A 65 18.44 8.59 3.81
N GLY A 66 17.84 9.16 4.85
CA GLY A 66 17.37 10.55 4.88
C GLY A 66 15.87 10.72 4.63
N ASP A 67 15.15 9.68 4.19
CA ASP A 67 13.70 9.72 4.10
C ASP A 67 13.06 9.94 5.47
N LYS A 68 12.06 10.82 5.51
CA LYS A 68 11.30 11.12 6.74
C LYS A 68 9.88 10.57 6.61
N PRO A 69 9.48 9.58 7.43
CA PRO A 69 8.18 8.92 7.32
C PRO A 69 6.97 9.86 7.26
N MET A 70 6.94 10.89 8.10
CA MET A 70 5.83 11.83 8.13
C MET A 70 5.77 12.75 6.89
N GLU A 71 6.93 13.16 6.36
CA GLU A 71 6.99 13.99 5.16
C GLU A 71 6.57 13.18 3.93
N GLU A 72 7.04 11.92 3.82
CA GLU A 72 6.61 11.00 2.76
C GLU A 72 5.12 10.67 2.88
N HIS A 73 4.59 10.49 4.10
CA HIS A 73 3.15 10.34 4.29
C HIS A 73 2.37 11.55 3.78
N ARG A 74 2.81 12.78 4.11
CA ARG A 74 2.17 14.01 3.64
C ARG A 74 2.24 14.16 2.13
N ARG A 75 3.36 13.77 1.54
CA ARG A 75 3.58 13.80 0.10
C ARG A 75 2.59 12.89 -0.63
N TRP A 76 2.42 11.65 -0.15
CA TRP A 76 1.64 10.62 -0.87
C TRP A 76 0.17 10.52 -0.46
N SER A 77 -0.19 11.03 0.71
CA SER A 77 -1.58 11.05 1.17
C SER A 77 -1.88 12.32 1.97
N PRO A 78 -1.81 13.52 1.36
CA PRO A 78 -1.96 14.79 2.08
C PRO A 78 -3.33 14.93 2.76
N SER A 79 -4.36 14.25 2.25
CA SER A 79 -5.70 14.23 2.83
C SER A 79 -5.90 13.17 3.92
N CYS A 80 -4.83 12.47 4.34
CA CYS A 80 -4.92 11.44 5.36
C CYS A 80 -5.53 11.97 6.67
N PRO A 81 -6.49 11.24 7.29
CA PRO A 81 -7.07 11.64 8.57
C PRO A 81 -6.06 11.88 9.70
N LEU A 82 -4.92 11.16 9.69
CA LEU A 82 -3.85 11.38 10.67
C LEU A 82 -3.22 12.77 10.52
N LEU A 83 -2.92 13.17 9.29
CA LEU A 83 -2.24 14.43 9.00
C LEU A 83 -3.15 15.63 9.26
N ARG A 84 -4.45 15.49 8.97
CA ARG A 84 -5.45 16.53 9.26
C ARG A 84 -5.57 16.84 10.76
N LYS A 85 -5.34 15.85 11.63
CA LYS A 85 -5.33 16.06 13.08
C LYS A 85 -4.07 16.79 13.57
N SER A 86 -2.95 16.64 12.86
CA SER A 86 -1.66 17.25 13.27
C SER A 86 -1.53 18.76 13.03
N THR A 87 -2.43 19.38 12.25
CA THR A 87 -2.43 20.83 12.00
C THR A 87 -3.33 21.63 12.95
N ALA A 88 -4.05 20.96 13.86
CA ALA A 88 -4.97 21.58 14.80
C ALA A 88 -4.41 21.55 16.23
N ASN A 89 -3.39 22.37 16.50
CA ASN A 89 -3.04 22.72 17.88
C ASN A 89 -3.86 23.95 18.28
N ASN A 90 -4.86 23.71 19.15
CA ASN A 90 -5.57 24.64 20.06
C ASN A 90 -7.10 24.44 19.99
N ALA A 91 -7.62 23.49 20.76
CA ALA A 91 -8.86 23.58 21.54
C ALA A 91 -9.27 22.17 22.01
N GLU A 92 -9.21 21.98 23.32
CA GLU A 92 -10.01 21.02 24.05
C GLU A 92 -11.48 21.33 23.76
N ASP A 93 -12.17 20.47 23.02
CA ASP A 93 -13.35 19.72 23.49
C ASP A 93 -14.01 18.93 22.34
N SER A 94 -14.37 17.69 22.68
CA SER A 94 -15.37 16.79 22.11
C SER A 94 -15.95 17.07 20.70
N ILE A 95 -15.82 16.09 19.78
CA ILE A 95 -16.94 15.68 18.88
C ILE A 95 -16.65 14.33 18.19
N VAL A 96 -17.52 13.38 18.56
CA VAL A 96 -18.18 12.30 17.80
C VAL A 96 -17.30 11.37 16.96
N TYR A 97 -17.12 10.15 17.48
CA TYR A 97 -16.84 8.97 16.66
C TYR A 97 -18.01 8.76 15.69
N GLU A 98 -17.82 9.01 14.40
CA GLU A 98 -18.64 8.35 13.39
C GLU A 98 -18.19 6.88 13.37
N GLU A 99 -18.93 6.09 14.13
CA GLU A 99 -18.90 4.64 14.14
C GLU A 99 -18.96 4.12 12.69
N CYS A 100 -18.08 3.18 12.36
CA CYS A 100 -18.11 2.47 11.09
C CYS A 100 -19.34 1.54 11.03
N GLY A 101 -20.51 2.16 10.83
CA GLY A 101 -21.77 1.50 10.58
C GLY A 101 -21.90 1.13 9.11
N LEU A 102 -22.05 -0.16 8.87
CA LEU A 102 -22.85 -0.69 7.76
C LEU A 102 -24.21 0.04 7.76
N ASN A 103 -24.40 1.06 6.94
CA ASN A 103 -25.72 1.62 6.67
C ASN A 103 -25.89 1.84 5.17
N GLU A 104 -27.03 1.35 4.70
CA GLU A 104 -27.43 1.14 3.32
C GLU A 104 -27.30 2.41 2.47
N ILE A 105 -26.42 2.36 1.46
CA ILE A 105 -26.49 3.31 0.35
C ILE A 105 -27.57 2.82 -0.60
N ARG A 106 -28.66 3.60 -0.71
CA ARG A 106 -29.64 3.52 -1.79
C ARG A 106 -28.92 3.42 -3.14
N PRO A 107 -29.32 2.49 -4.03
CA PRO A 107 -28.59 2.26 -5.26
C PRO A 107 -28.74 3.46 -6.20
N TYR A 108 -27.67 4.22 -6.40
CA TYR A 108 -27.51 4.96 -7.64
C TYR A 108 -27.23 3.92 -8.71
N SER A 109 -28.21 3.74 -9.60
CA SER A 109 -28.17 2.85 -10.75
C SER A 109 -27.03 3.27 -11.68
N SER A 110 -25.85 2.68 -11.47
CA SER A 110 -24.80 2.64 -12.48
C SER A 110 -25.23 1.65 -13.57
N PRO A 111 -24.98 1.96 -14.86
CA PRO A 111 -25.49 1.16 -15.97
C PRO A 111 -25.06 -0.30 -15.85
N GLU A 112 -26.01 -1.20 -16.08
CA GLU A 112 -25.85 -2.64 -16.09
C GLU A 112 -24.81 -3.07 -17.14
N ASN A 113 -23.51 -3.03 -16.80
CA ASN A 113 -22.48 -3.81 -17.52
C ASN A 113 -21.17 -3.98 -16.72
N SER A 114 -21.24 -3.95 -15.39
CA SER A 114 -20.11 -4.38 -14.55
C SER A 114 -19.93 -5.90 -14.64
N LYS A 115 -18.84 -6.35 -15.29
CA LYS A 115 -18.53 -7.76 -15.58
C LYS A 115 -18.80 -8.73 -14.40
N PRO A 116 -19.50 -9.86 -14.61
CA PRO A 116 -19.94 -10.81 -13.56
C PRO A 116 -18.83 -11.39 -12.66
N LEU A 117 -17.58 -11.32 -13.10
CA LEU A 117 -16.42 -11.89 -12.41
C LEU A 117 -16.07 -11.16 -11.10
N LEU A 118 -16.27 -9.84 -11.04
CA LEU A 118 -15.91 -9.05 -9.85
C LEU A 118 -16.82 -9.36 -8.65
N LYS A 119 -18.10 -9.68 -8.90
CA LYS A 119 -19.08 -10.01 -7.85
C LYS A 119 -18.83 -11.40 -7.24
N ARG A 120 -18.34 -12.36 -8.04
CA ARG A 120 -17.97 -13.71 -7.55
C ARG A 120 -16.67 -13.73 -6.74
N LEU A 121 -15.73 -12.85 -7.05
CA LEU A 121 -14.39 -12.84 -6.44
C LEU A 121 -14.28 -12.00 -5.14
N ARG A 122 -15.36 -11.35 -4.67
CA ARG A 122 -15.36 -10.41 -3.52
C ARG A 122 -14.22 -9.38 -3.59
N VAL A 123 -13.89 -8.93 -4.80
CA VAL A 123 -12.77 -8.01 -5.04
C VAL A 123 -13.17 -6.61 -4.57
N ARG A 124 -12.40 -6.05 -3.63
CA ARG A 124 -12.52 -4.62 -3.29
C ARG A 124 -12.22 -3.78 -4.54
N GLY A 125 -13.07 -2.79 -4.81
CA GLY A 125 -12.89 -1.89 -5.94
C GLY A 125 -11.57 -1.09 -5.86
N PRO A 126 -11.14 -0.43 -6.95
CA PRO A 126 -9.87 0.28 -6.98
C PRO A 126 -9.80 1.38 -5.90
N VAL A 127 -8.66 1.45 -5.22
CA VAL A 127 -8.36 2.52 -4.24
C VAL A 127 -8.40 3.89 -4.91
N HIS A 128 -7.80 4.02 -6.10
CA HIS A 128 -7.76 5.27 -6.86
C HIS A 128 -8.64 5.20 -8.11
N ARG A 129 -9.96 5.35 -7.91
CA ARG A 129 -10.97 5.21 -8.98
C ARG A 129 -10.78 6.15 -10.17
N ALA A 130 -10.31 7.37 -9.93
CA ALA A 130 -10.05 8.36 -10.99
C ALA A 130 -9.03 7.86 -12.03
N TYR A 131 -8.13 6.96 -11.62
CA TYR A 131 -7.07 6.39 -12.46
C TYR A 131 -7.41 4.98 -12.97
N ALA A 132 -8.68 4.55 -12.92
CA ALA A 132 -9.09 3.26 -13.47
C ALA A 132 -9.01 3.21 -15.01
N ASN A 133 -9.21 4.36 -15.66
CA ASN A 133 -9.08 4.50 -17.10
C ASN A 133 -7.60 4.49 -17.53
N TYR A 134 -7.28 3.73 -18.58
CA TYR A 134 -5.92 3.59 -19.11
C TYR A 134 -5.33 4.92 -19.58
N ASP A 135 -6.08 5.69 -20.37
CA ASP A 135 -5.61 6.94 -20.98
C ASP A 135 -5.36 8.01 -19.92
N ILE A 136 -6.20 8.07 -18.88
CA ILE A 136 -5.99 8.96 -17.73
C ILE A 136 -4.67 8.62 -17.02
N ARG A 137 -4.33 7.34 -16.84
CA ARG A 137 -3.03 6.96 -16.29
C ARG A 137 -1.90 7.33 -17.24
N MET A 138 -2.07 7.11 -18.54
CA MET A 138 -1.05 7.44 -19.53
C MET A 138 -0.71 8.94 -19.52
N GLN A 139 -1.71 9.81 -19.38
CA GLN A 139 -1.52 11.26 -19.27
C GLN A 139 -0.64 11.66 -18.07
N THR A 140 -0.69 10.92 -16.97
CA THR A 140 0.16 11.24 -15.82
C THR A 140 1.65 11.17 -16.12
N PHE A 141 2.07 10.43 -17.16
CA PHE A 141 3.47 10.24 -17.54
C PHE A 141 4.04 11.33 -18.47
N GLU A 142 3.33 12.44 -18.70
CA GLU A 142 3.80 13.54 -19.54
C GLU A 142 5.20 14.05 -19.17
N THR A 143 5.53 14.06 -17.87
CA THR A 143 6.83 14.52 -17.35
C THR A 143 7.75 13.37 -16.92
N TRP A 144 7.47 12.14 -17.35
CA TRP A 144 8.30 10.99 -17.01
C TRP A 144 9.70 11.10 -17.63
N PRO A 145 10.78 10.93 -16.86
CA PRO A 145 12.14 11.02 -17.39
C PRO A 145 12.40 9.99 -18.49
N VAL A 146 12.79 10.47 -19.68
CA VAL A 146 13.05 9.63 -20.87
C VAL A 146 14.21 8.63 -20.68
N SER A 147 15.09 8.87 -19.72
CA SER A 147 16.21 7.99 -19.37
C SER A 147 15.79 6.77 -18.56
N LEU A 148 14.61 6.80 -17.94
CA LEU A 148 14.10 5.68 -17.15
C LEU A 148 13.48 4.61 -18.04
N LYS A 149 13.74 3.36 -17.67
CA LYS A 149 13.63 2.21 -18.58
C LYS A 149 12.55 1.19 -18.27
N PRO A 150 11.61 1.41 -17.35
CA PRO A 150 10.23 1.04 -17.64
C PRO A 150 9.61 2.17 -18.46
N ARG A 151 9.15 1.87 -19.68
CA ARG A 151 8.45 2.87 -20.48
C ARG A 151 7.09 3.15 -19.84
N PRO A 152 6.55 4.38 -19.93
CA PRO A 152 5.22 4.72 -19.42
C PRO A 152 4.15 3.69 -19.78
N LYS A 153 4.14 3.21 -21.02
CA LYS A 153 3.20 2.18 -21.48
C LYS A 153 3.25 0.90 -20.63
N GLU A 154 4.44 0.42 -20.29
CA GLU A 154 4.64 -0.82 -19.52
C GLU A 154 4.16 -0.65 -18.07
N LEU A 155 4.41 0.52 -17.49
CA LEU A 155 3.90 0.89 -16.16
C LEU A 155 2.37 0.98 -16.14
N VAL A 156 1.77 1.65 -17.13
CA VAL A 156 0.31 1.80 -17.24
C VAL A 156 -0.39 0.46 -17.48
N GLU A 157 0.20 -0.41 -18.30
CA GLU A 157 -0.26 -1.78 -18.52
C GLU A 157 -0.25 -2.59 -17.22
N ALA A 158 0.80 -2.46 -16.41
CA ALA A 158 0.87 -3.07 -15.08
C ALA A 158 -0.02 -2.39 -14.01
N GLY A 159 -0.78 -1.37 -14.39
CA GLY A 159 -1.77 -0.71 -13.54
C GLY A 159 -1.22 0.48 -12.76
N PHE A 160 -0.07 1.03 -13.13
CA PHE A 160 0.52 2.19 -12.48
C PHE A 160 0.12 3.51 -13.15
N PHE A 161 0.04 4.57 -12.35
CA PHE A 161 0.07 5.96 -12.81
C PHE A 161 1.29 6.66 -12.18
N TYR A 162 1.82 7.66 -12.87
CA TYR A 162 2.92 8.48 -12.37
C TYR A 162 2.40 9.55 -11.43
N THR A 163 3.15 9.81 -10.37
CA THR A 163 2.77 10.80 -9.37
C THR A 163 3.23 12.22 -9.71
N GLY A 164 4.05 12.39 -10.76
CA GLY A 164 4.65 13.68 -11.12
C GLY A 164 5.96 13.99 -10.39
N ASN A 165 6.47 13.06 -9.58
CA ASN A 165 7.67 13.25 -8.79
C ASN A 165 8.69 12.12 -8.98
N SER A 166 9.92 12.48 -9.38
CA SER A 166 11.04 11.54 -9.60
C SER A 166 10.65 10.38 -10.53
N ASP A 167 10.70 9.14 -10.05
CA ASP A 167 10.25 7.96 -10.76
C ASP A 167 9.11 7.22 -10.03
N HIS A 168 8.43 7.91 -9.10
CA HIS A 168 7.45 7.25 -8.25
C HIS A 168 6.12 7.02 -8.96
N THR A 169 5.68 5.77 -8.94
CA THR A 169 4.47 5.30 -9.60
C THR A 169 3.56 4.55 -8.63
N VAL A 170 2.24 4.65 -8.77
CA VAL A 170 1.27 4.06 -7.84
C VAL A 170 0.25 3.20 -8.58
N CYS A 171 -0.04 2.00 -8.07
CA CYS A 171 -1.09 1.17 -8.64
C CYS A 171 -2.48 1.74 -8.32
N PHE A 172 -3.31 1.97 -9.35
CA PHE A 172 -4.66 2.50 -9.14
C PHE A 172 -5.59 1.57 -8.34
N THR A 173 -5.33 0.26 -8.37
CA THR A 173 -6.19 -0.74 -7.73
C THR A 173 -5.83 -0.97 -6.26
N CYS A 174 -4.58 -1.32 -5.95
CA CYS A 174 -4.17 -1.63 -4.58
C CYS A 174 -3.55 -0.45 -3.83
N GLY A 175 -3.14 0.62 -4.52
CA GLY A 175 -2.46 1.77 -3.92
C GLY A 175 -0.99 1.51 -3.56
N CYS A 176 -0.40 0.38 -4.00
CA CYS A 176 1.02 0.10 -3.82
C CYS A 176 1.86 1.08 -4.67
N GLY A 177 2.72 1.86 -4.01
CA GLY A 177 3.66 2.78 -4.65
C GLY A 177 5.05 2.16 -4.81
N LEU A 178 5.68 2.36 -5.97
CA LEU A 178 7.02 1.87 -6.33
C LEU A 178 7.87 3.01 -6.89
N ARG A 179 9.14 3.06 -6.49
CA ARG A 179 10.16 4.03 -6.92
C ARG A 179 11.50 3.33 -7.17
N ASN A 180 12.52 4.08 -7.58
CA ASN A 180 13.87 3.60 -7.87
C ASN A 180 13.91 2.48 -8.92
N TRP A 181 13.11 2.66 -9.97
CA TRP A 181 12.99 1.73 -11.08
C TRP A 181 14.32 1.51 -11.78
N LYS A 182 14.80 0.26 -11.76
CA LYS A 182 15.97 -0.12 -12.55
C LYS A 182 15.55 -0.46 -13.98
N PRO A 183 16.43 -0.23 -14.97
CA PRO A 183 16.18 -0.64 -16.35
C PRO A 183 15.85 -2.13 -16.54
N THR A 184 16.24 -2.98 -15.59
CA THR A 184 16.01 -4.42 -15.62
C THR A 184 14.72 -4.85 -14.92
N ASN A 185 14.01 -3.94 -14.23
CA ASN A 185 12.79 -4.29 -13.51
C ASN A 185 11.59 -4.34 -14.46
N ASP A 186 10.86 -5.46 -14.42
CA ASP A 186 9.57 -5.61 -15.08
C ASP A 186 8.44 -5.11 -14.16
N PRO A 187 7.58 -4.17 -14.60
CA PRO A 187 6.51 -3.63 -13.76
C PRO A 187 5.52 -4.66 -13.22
N TRP A 188 5.21 -5.73 -13.97
CA TRP A 188 4.29 -6.77 -13.48
C TRP A 188 4.95 -7.64 -12.41
N ILE A 189 6.23 -7.96 -12.57
CA ILE A 189 7.01 -8.71 -11.58
C ILE A 189 7.12 -7.92 -10.29
N GLU A 190 7.53 -6.64 -10.35
CA GLU A 190 7.61 -5.79 -9.16
C GLU A 190 6.25 -5.62 -8.50
N HIS A 191 5.18 -5.41 -9.28
CA HIS A 191 3.83 -5.29 -8.73
C HIS A 191 3.39 -6.58 -8.00
N ALA A 192 3.63 -7.76 -8.59
CA ALA A 192 3.32 -9.03 -7.93
C ALA A 192 4.16 -9.29 -6.68
N LYS A 193 5.44 -8.87 -6.69
CA LYS A 193 6.35 -8.99 -5.56
C LYS A 193 5.89 -8.16 -4.36
N TRP A 194 5.55 -6.90 -4.59
CA TRP A 194 5.18 -5.94 -3.52
C TRP A 194 3.70 -5.92 -3.18
N SER A 195 2.85 -6.49 -4.05
CA SER A 195 1.40 -6.55 -3.83
C SER A 195 0.80 -7.83 -4.42
N SER A 196 1.23 -8.98 -3.90
CA SER A 196 0.79 -10.32 -4.33
C SER A 196 -0.72 -10.56 -4.23
N GLN A 197 -1.42 -9.77 -3.41
CA GLN A 197 -2.88 -9.83 -3.24
C GLN A 197 -3.61 -8.76 -4.07
N CYS A 198 -2.91 -7.97 -4.88
CA CYS A 198 -3.55 -6.97 -5.74
C CYS A 198 -4.50 -7.65 -6.73
N SER A 199 -5.78 -7.31 -6.67
CA SER A 199 -6.79 -7.90 -7.54
C SER A 199 -6.52 -7.63 -9.03
N PHE A 200 -5.91 -6.49 -9.36
CA PHE A 200 -5.52 -6.19 -10.74
C PHE A 200 -4.46 -7.17 -11.27
N VAL A 201 -3.44 -7.48 -10.45
CA VAL A 201 -2.42 -8.48 -10.82
C VAL A 201 -3.04 -9.87 -10.89
N VAL A 202 -3.85 -10.26 -9.92
CA VAL A 202 -4.53 -11.57 -9.90
C VAL A 202 -5.40 -11.76 -11.14
N ILE A 203 -6.17 -10.73 -11.53
CA ILE A 203 -7.07 -10.79 -12.70
C ILE A 203 -6.28 -10.84 -14.01
N ASN A 204 -5.20 -10.08 -14.16
CA ASN A 204 -4.48 -9.96 -15.44
C ASN A 204 -3.36 -10.98 -15.63
N LYS A 205 -2.72 -11.45 -14.55
CA LYS A 205 -1.54 -12.35 -14.61
C LYS A 205 -1.77 -13.72 -13.99
N GLY A 206 -2.77 -13.87 -13.13
CA GLY A 206 -3.11 -15.13 -12.46
C GLY A 206 -2.21 -15.45 -11.26
N LYS A 207 -2.66 -16.42 -10.43
CA LYS A 207 -1.98 -16.82 -9.19
C LYS A 207 -0.64 -17.51 -9.45
N ASP A 208 -0.51 -18.29 -10.53
CA ASP A 208 0.72 -19.01 -10.86
C ASP A 208 1.88 -18.05 -11.18
N PHE A 209 1.59 -16.93 -11.86
CA PHE A 209 2.57 -15.87 -12.10
C PHE A 209 3.07 -15.30 -10.77
N ILE A 210 2.14 -14.95 -9.87
CA ILE A 210 2.45 -14.38 -8.56
C ILE A 210 3.31 -15.35 -7.73
N GLN A 211 2.92 -16.63 -7.67
CA GLN A 211 3.65 -17.64 -6.93
C GLN A 211 5.08 -17.82 -7.46
N LYS A 212 5.26 -17.87 -8.78
CA LYS A 212 6.60 -17.97 -9.41
C LYS A 212 7.47 -16.75 -9.11
N THR A 213 6.87 -15.56 -9.06
CA THR A 213 7.61 -14.32 -8.72
C THR A 213 8.11 -14.37 -7.28
N ILE A 214 7.29 -14.82 -6.33
CA ILE A 214 7.64 -14.84 -4.91
C ILE A 214 8.58 -16.01 -4.57
N SER A 215 8.40 -17.18 -5.18
CA SER A 215 9.21 -18.37 -4.89
C SER A 215 10.65 -18.33 -5.41
N LYS A 216 10.95 -17.49 -6.42
CA LYS A 216 12.31 -17.37 -6.97
C LYS A 216 13.31 -16.64 -6.06
N GLU A 217 12.86 -16.11 -4.92
CA GLU A 217 13.70 -15.35 -3.99
C GLU A 217 13.93 -16.04 -2.63
N GLN A 218 13.52 -17.31 -2.43
CA GLN A 218 14.02 -18.08 -1.28
C GLN A 218 15.47 -18.50 -1.55
N PRO A 219 16.46 -18.07 -0.72
CA PRO A 219 17.79 -18.67 -0.78
C PRO A 219 17.65 -20.15 -0.48
N LEU A 220 18.25 -20.99 -1.32
CA LEU A 220 18.43 -22.41 -1.02
C LEU A 220 19.22 -22.50 0.29
N LEU A 221 18.54 -22.78 1.40
CA LEU A 221 19.20 -23.32 2.59
C LEU A 221 19.75 -24.68 2.16
N GLN A 222 21.06 -24.72 1.88
CA GLN A 222 21.75 -25.99 1.67
C GLN A 222 21.70 -26.76 2.99
N PRO A 223 21.33 -28.04 2.99
CA PRO A 223 21.42 -28.86 4.19
C PRO A 223 22.90 -28.99 4.58
N GLU A 224 23.20 -28.68 5.85
CA GLU A 224 24.51 -28.92 6.45
C GLU A 224 24.84 -30.42 6.32
N VAL A 225 26.03 -30.69 5.76
CA VAL A 225 26.64 -32.03 5.65
C VAL A 225 27.37 -32.35 6.94
#